data_AF-A0A847D754-F1
#
_entry.id   AF-A0A847D754-F1
#
_cell.length_a   1.000
_cell.length_b   1.000
_cell.length_c   1.000
_cell.angle_alpha   90.00
_cell.angle_beta   90.00
_cell.angle_gamma   90.00
#
_symmetry.space_group_name_H-M   'P 1'
#
loop_
_entity.id
_entity.type
_entity.pdbx_description
1 polymer ?
#
loop_
_entity_poly.entity_id
_entity_poly.type
_entity_poly.pdbx_seq_one_letter_code
_entity_poly.pdbx_strand_id
1 'polypeptide(L)'
;HMGLQARLMSQALRKLSGSINKTKTIAIFINQVREKIGIMFGNPETTPGGRALKFYATIRLEVRRAEQIKSGTEIMGNRTKIKVVKNKVAPPFRTAEVDIMYGEGISQVGEIIDMASEKDIVNKSGAWYAYKGERIGQGRENAKKFLLEQPEMRAEIEKLVRDEYGIGDKKAVEIIAEEKDEMIESIDLLDE
;
A
#
# COMPACT_ATOMS: atom_id res chain seq x y z
N HIS A 1 22.60 -8.01 -29.52
CA HIS A 1 22.83 -6.55 -29.34
C HIS A 1 22.82 -6.18 -27.86
N MET A 2 23.91 -5.57 -27.36
CA MET A 2 23.96 -5.02 -26.01
C MET A 2 22.88 -3.93 -25.82
N GLY A 3 22.10 -4.01 -24.74
CA GLY A 3 21.18 -2.95 -24.33
C GLY A 3 19.89 -2.80 -25.16
N LEU A 4 19.55 -3.76 -26.04
CA LEU A 4 18.34 -3.68 -26.88
C LEU A 4 17.05 -3.48 -26.05
N GLN A 5 16.89 -4.28 -24.99
CA GLN A 5 15.73 -4.18 -24.10
C GLN A 5 15.63 -2.82 -23.39
N ALA A 6 16.76 -2.26 -22.96
CA ALA A 6 16.78 -0.95 -22.32
C ALA A 6 16.38 0.19 -23.27
N ARG A 7 16.79 0.09 -24.54
CA ARG A 7 16.39 1.03 -25.60
C ARG A 7 14.90 0.91 -25.92
N LEU A 8 14.41 -0.31 -26.09
CA LEU A 8 13.00 -0.59 -26.36
C LEU A 8 12.11 -0.06 -25.22
N MET A 9 12.47 -0.32 -23.97
CA MET A 9 11.74 0.18 -22.80
C MET A 9 11.70 1.71 -22.75
N SER A 10 12.83 2.37 -23.06
CA SER A 10 12.90 3.83 -23.08
C SER A 10 11.98 4.44 -24.16
N GLN A 11 11.92 3.81 -25.33
CA GLN A 11 11.05 4.24 -26.43
C GLN A 11 9.58 3.95 -26.14
N ALA A 12 9.27 2.77 -25.60
CA ALA A 12 7.91 2.35 -25.24
C ALA A 12 7.32 3.26 -24.16
N LEU A 13 8.04 3.48 -23.05
CA LEU A 13 7.54 4.33 -21.95
C LEU A 13 7.34 5.79 -22.37
N ARG A 14 8.21 6.31 -23.26
CA ARG A 14 8.03 7.66 -23.83
C ARG A 14 6.70 7.77 -24.56
N LYS A 15 6.35 6.78 -25.40
CA LYS A 15 5.07 6.75 -26.13
C LYS A 15 3.87 6.49 -25.20
N LEU A 16 4.00 5.53 -24.28
CA LEU A 16 2.92 5.10 -23.40
C LEU A 16 2.54 6.15 -22.37
N SER A 17 3.49 6.91 -21.84
CA SER A 17 3.24 7.89 -20.76
C SER A 17 2.14 8.90 -21.10
N GLY A 18 2.15 9.44 -22.32
CA GLY A 18 1.13 10.36 -22.79
C GLY A 18 -0.26 9.72 -22.91
N SER A 19 -0.33 8.49 -23.44
CA SER A 19 -1.60 7.76 -23.60
C SER A 19 -2.19 7.36 -22.25
N ILE A 20 -1.37 6.81 -21.34
CA ILE A 20 -1.80 6.36 -20.00
C ILE A 20 -2.47 7.50 -19.22
N ASN A 21 -1.90 8.71 -19.29
CA ASN A 21 -2.47 9.87 -18.62
C ASN A 21 -3.83 10.28 -19.21
N LYS A 22 -3.96 10.24 -20.55
CA LYS A 22 -5.22 10.60 -21.23
C LYS A 22 -6.33 9.59 -20.99
N THR A 23 -6.00 8.30 -20.90
CA THR A 23 -7.00 7.22 -20.72
C THR A 23 -7.32 6.92 -19.26
N LYS A 24 -6.73 7.67 -18.31
CA LYS A 24 -6.86 7.43 -16.85
C LYS A 24 -6.61 5.97 -16.45
N THR A 25 -5.68 5.30 -17.15
CA THR A 25 -5.39 3.88 -16.94
C THR A 25 -4.21 3.73 -15.98
N ILE A 26 -4.23 2.73 -15.09
CA ILE A 26 -3.09 2.40 -14.24
C ILE A 26 -2.27 1.29 -14.90
N ALA A 27 -1.00 1.57 -15.18
CA ALA A 27 -0.06 0.58 -15.70
C ALA A 27 0.85 0.06 -14.58
N ILE A 28 0.76 -1.24 -14.27
CA ILE A 28 1.57 -1.89 -13.24
C ILE A 28 2.65 -2.73 -13.91
N PHE A 29 3.91 -2.45 -13.57
CA PHE A 29 5.06 -3.23 -14.04
C PHE A 29 5.65 -4.03 -12.89
N ILE A 30 5.60 -5.36 -13.01
CA ILE A 30 6.28 -6.27 -12.08
C ILE A 30 7.71 -6.46 -12.57
N ASN A 31 8.67 -6.29 -11.68
CA ASN A 31 10.08 -6.46 -12.02
C ASN A 31 10.82 -7.28 -10.98
N GLN A 32 11.84 -8.00 -11.43
CA GLN A 32 12.68 -8.83 -10.57
C GLN A 32 13.95 -8.08 -10.19
N VAL A 33 14.47 -8.37 -9.00
CA VAL A 33 15.80 -7.91 -8.61
C VAL A 33 16.85 -8.82 -9.25
N ARG A 34 17.96 -8.21 -9.68
CA ARG A 34 19.17 -8.86 -10.17
C ARG A 34 20.36 -8.22 -9.47
N GLU A 35 21.43 -8.97 -9.30
CA GLU A 35 22.68 -8.43 -8.80
C GLU A 35 23.56 -7.98 -9.96
N LYS A 36 24.14 -6.80 -9.83
CA LYS A 36 25.11 -6.30 -10.81
C LYS A 36 26.50 -6.74 -10.40
N ILE A 37 27.09 -7.63 -11.19
CA ILE A 37 28.48 -8.10 -11.02
C ILE A 37 29.45 -6.90 -11.16
N GLY A 38 30.44 -6.83 -10.28
CA GLY A 38 31.52 -5.84 -10.35
C GLY A 38 31.29 -4.52 -9.60
N ILE A 39 30.29 -4.44 -8.70
CA ILE A 39 30.14 -3.32 -7.78
C ILE A 39 30.89 -3.64 -6.48
N MET A 40 31.89 -2.82 -6.14
CA MET A 40 32.64 -2.94 -4.88
C MET A 40 32.06 -2.10 -3.72
N PHE A 41 31.23 -1.08 -4.02
CA PHE A 41 30.61 -0.21 -3.02
C PHE A 41 29.16 0.16 -3.40
N GLY A 42 28.26 0.18 -2.41
CA GLY A 42 26.84 0.54 -2.57
C GLY A 42 25.91 -0.68 -2.71
N ASN A 43 24.62 -0.43 -2.97
CA ASN A 43 23.63 -1.50 -3.15
C ASN A 43 23.85 -2.20 -4.52
N PRO A 44 24.18 -3.51 -4.55
CA PRO A 44 24.42 -4.26 -5.79
C PRO A 44 23.13 -4.55 -6.59
N GLU A 45 21.97 -4.29 -6.01
CA GLU A 45 20.68 -4.62 -6.60
C GLU A 45 20.31 -3.69 -7.76
N THR A 46 19.98 -4.30 -8.88
CA THR A 46 19.48 -3.64 -10.08
C THR A 46 18.22 -4.33 -10.60
N THR A 47 17.47 -3.62 -11.44
CA THR A 47 16.27 -4.13 -12.09
C THR A 47 16.52 -4.21 -13.60
N PRO A 48 16.08 -5.25 -14.30
CA PRO A 48 16.23 -5.35 -15.76
C PRO A 48 15.36 -4.30 -16.47
N GLY A 49 15.63 -4.08 -17.77
CA GLY A 49 14.94 -3.08 -18.59
C GLY A 49 15.55 -1.67 -18.56
N GLY A 50 16.76 -1.52 -18.01
CA GLY A 50 17.49 -0.25 -17.98
C GLY A 50 16.95 0.73 -16.93
N ARG A 51 17.19 2.03 -17.15
CA ARG A 51 16.85 3.08 -16.17
C ARG A 51 15.50 3.76 -16.42
N ALA A 52 14.92 3.64 -17.62
CA ALA A 52 13.74 4.40 -18.02
C ALA A 52 12.55 4.19 -17.08
N LEU A 53 12.24 2.94 -16.73
CA LEU A 53 11.13 2.63 -15.82
C LEU A 53 11.28 3.32 -14.46
N LYS A 54 12.52 3.43 -13.94
CA LYS A 54 12.77 4.12 -12.66
C LYS A 54 12.40 5.61 -12.72
N PHE A 55 12.54 6.26 -13.87
CA PHE A 55 12.22 7.68 -14.06
C PHE A 55 10.74 7.93 -14.36
N TYR A 56 10.15 7.12 -15.24
CA TYR A 56 8.74 7.25 -15.65
C TYR A 56 7.76 6.80 -14.56
N ALA A 57 8.12 5.83 -13.72
CA ALA A 57 7.24 5.38 -12.64
C ALA A 57 6.90 6.51 -11.65
N THR A 58 5.61 6.69 -11.40
CA THR A 58 5.07 7.62 -10.37
C THR A 58 5.30 7.06 -8.98
N ILE A 59 5.01 5.78 -8.78
CA ILE A 59 5.20 5.05 -7.53
C ILE A 59 6.10 3.85 -7.81
N ARG A 60 7.05 3.58 -6.91
CA ARG A 60 7.84 2.35 -6.92
C ARG A 60 7.75 1.68 -5.57
N LEU A 61 7.32 0.42 -5.59
CA LEU A 61 7.20 -0.43 -4.43
C LEU A 61 8.30 -1.49 -4.48
N GLU A 62 8.98 -1.66 -3.37
CA GLU A 62 9.92 -2.74 -3.14
C GLU A 62 9.26 -3.72 -2.17
N VAL A 63 9.03 -4.94 -2.65
CA VAL A 63 8.33 -5.99 -1.89
C VAL A 63 9.36 -7.02 -1.47
N ARG A 64 9.54 -7.20 -0.17
CA ARG A 64 10.42 -8.22 0.41
C ARG A 64 9.66 -9.12 1.36
N ARG A 65 9.93 -10.42 1.27
CA ARG A 65 9.48 -11.37 2.28
C ARG A 65 10.27 -11.12 3.57
N ALA A 66 9.56 -11.01 4.70
CA ALA A 66 10.14 -10.86 6.03
C ALA A 66 10.10 -12.20 6.78
N GLU A 67 9.08 -12.42 7.61
CA GLU A 67 8.96 -13.58 8.49
C GLU A 67 7.96 -14.61 7.94
N GLN A 68 8.12 -15.87 8.33
CA GLN A 68 7.14 -16.92 8.01
C GLN A 68 6.09 -16.98 9.12
N ILE A 69 4.82 -16.97 8.72
CA ILE A 69 3.69 -17.14 9.64
C ILE A 69 3.46 -18.63 9.81
N LYS A 70 3.62 -19.12 11.03
CA LYS A 70 3.46 -20.53 11.38
C LYS A 70 2.27 -20.73 12.32
N SER A 71 1.51 -21.78 12.08
CA SER A 71 0.49 -22.28 13.01
C SER A 71 0.94 -23.67 13.49
N GLY A 72 1.50 -23.73 14.69
CA GLY A 72 2.17 -24.94 15.18
C GLY A 72 3.37 -25.30 14.32
N THR A 73 3.28 -26.43 13.61
CA THR A 73 4.33 -26.93 12.70
C THR A 73 4.14 -26.53 11.23
N GLU A 74 2.97 -26.05 10.85
CA GLU A 74 2.64 -25.73 9.45
C GLU A 74 2.92 -24.26 9.13
N ILE A 75 3.44 -24.01 7.93
CA ILE A 75 3.68 -22.64 7.42
C ILE A 75 2.43 -22.18 6.67
N MET A 76 1.70 -21.27 7.28
CA MET A 76 0.43 -20.76 6.77
C MET A 76 0.60 -19.59 5.78
N GLY A 77 1.73 -18.88 5.87
CA GLY A 77 1.97 -17.71 5.01
C GLY A 77 3.29 -17.01 5.31
N ASN A 78 3.44 -15.81 4.76
CA ASN A 78 4.59 -14.95 5.04
C ASN A 78 4.16 -13.51 5.32
N ARG A 79 4.78 -12.92 6.34
CA ARG A 79 4.81 -11.49 6.52
C ARG A 79 5.70 -10.86 5.45
N THR A 80 5.19 -9.84 4.79
CA THR A 80 5.81 -9.19 3.64
C THR A 80 5.92 -7.70 3.92
N LYS A 81 7.12 -7.16 3.75
CA LYS A 81 7.42 -5.75 3.92
C LYS A 81 7.42 -5.05 2.57
N ILE A 82 6.59 -4.04 2.42
CA ILE A 82 6.44 -3.23 1.21
C ILE A 82 7.00 -1.85 1.52
N LYS A 83 8.12 -1.48 0.88
CA LYS A 83 8.74 -0.16 1.01
C LYS A 83 8.43 0.70 -0.21
N VAL A 84 7.96 1.91 0.03
CA VAL A 84 7.75 2.90 -1.04
C VAL A 84 9.07 3.60 -1.36
N VAL A 85 9.84 3.09 -2.32
CA VAL A 85 11.17 3.64 -2.66
C VAL A 85 11.10 4.90 -3.52
N LYS A 86 9.97 5.15 -4.19
CA LYS A 86 9.70 6.37 -4.93
C LYS A 86 8.22 6.68 -4.87
N ASN A 87 7.89 7.93 -4.58
CA ASN A 87 6.54 8.44 -4.59
C ASN A 87 6.55 9.87 -5.15
N LYS A 88 5.72 10.16 -6.15
CA LYS A 88 5.55 11.51 -6.73
C LYS A 88 4.27 12.22 -6.29
N VAL A 89 3.38 11.53 -5.58
CA VAL A 89 2.06 12.07 -5.18
C VAL A 89 1.95 12.31 -3.68
N ALA A 90 2.78 11.66 -2.87
CA ALA A 90 2.81 11.79 -1.42
C ALA A 90 4.25 11.55 -0.89
N PRO A 91 4.51 11.74 0.41
CA PRO A 91 5.83 11.52 0.99
C PRO A 91 6.38 10.10 0.70
N PRO A 92 7.61 9.97 0.18
CA PRO A 92 8.24 8.68 -0.08
C PRO A 92 8.78 8.01 1.20
N PHE A 93 9.32 6.80 1.06
CA PHE A 93 10.04 6.01 2.08
C PHE A 93 9.22 5.44 3.23
N ARG A 94 7.89 5.54 3.18
CA ARG A 94 7.02 4.79 4.09
C ARG A 94 7.10 3.29 3.83
N THR A 95 6.91 2.50 4.87
CA THR A 95 6.86 1.05 4.83
C THR A 95 5.50 0.56 5.31
N ALA A 96 4.94 -0.42 4.60
CA ALA A 96 3.77 -1.17 5.03
C ALA A 96 4.19 -2.62 5.29
N GLU A 97 3.64 -3.23 6.33
CA GLU A 97 3.83 -4.64 6.64
C GLU A 97 2.49 -5.34 6.48
N VAL A 98 2.46 -6.35 5.60
CA VAL A 98 1.25 -7.06 5.19
C VAL A 98 1.46 -8.55 5.33
N ASP A 99 0.43 -9.27 5.72
CA ASP A 99 0.49 -10.72 5.85
C ASP A 99 -0.14 -11.39 4.62
N ILE A 100 0.67 -12.18 3.92
CA ILE A 100 0.25 -12.95 2.74
C ILE A 100 0.06 -14.40 3.17
N MET A 101 -1.19 -14.83 3.26
CA MET A 101 -1.60 -16.19 3.58
C MET A 101 -1.66 -17.02 2.30
N TYR A 102 -1.17 -18.25 2.33
CA TYR A 102 -1.25 -19.14 1.17
C TYR A 102 -2.69 -19.56 0.91
N GLY A 103 -3.15 -19.47 -0.34
CA GLY A 103 -4.53 -19.80 -0.73
C GLY A 103 -5.56 -18.69 -0.51
N GLU A 104 -5.36 -17.80 0.46
CA GLU A 104 -6.28 -16.69 0.77
C GLU A 104 -5.80 -15.32 0.24
N GLY A 105 -4.49 -15.12 0.10
CA GLY A 105 -3.92 -13.84 -0.32
C GLY A 105 -3.66 -12.89 0.85
N ILE A 106 -3.89 -11.59 0.65
CA ILE A 106 -3.58 -10.56 1.66
C ILE A 106 -4.64 -10.57 2.77
N SER A 107 -4.20 -10.72 4.01
CA SER A 107 -5.06 -10.78 5.19
C SER A 107 -5.48 -9.41 5.70
N GLN A 108 -6.47 -8.79 5.05
CA GLN A 108 -7.02 -7.47 5.41
C GLN A 108 -7.42 -7.35 6.88
N VAL A 109 -8.06 -8.38 7.45
CA VAL A 109 -8.54 -8.34 8.84
C VAL A 109 -7.38 -8.28 9.84
N GLY A 110 -6.28 -8.97 9.53
CA GLY A 110 -5.07 -8.93 10.35
C GLY A 110 -4.43 -7.54 10.36
N GLU A 111 -4.41 -6.87 9.20
CA GLU A 111 -3.90 -5.50 9.07
C GLU A 111 -4.76 -4.50 9.83
N ILE A 112 -6.09 -4.63 9.77
CA ILE A 112 -7.01 -3.76 10.50
C ILE A 112 -6.77 -3.85 12.01
N ILE A 113 -6.58 -5.06 12.55
CA ILE A 113 -6.31 -5.24 13.99
C ILE A 113 -4.98 -4.60 14.39
N ASP A 114 -3.93 -4.80 13.58
CA ASP A 114 -2.61 -4.24 13.89
C ASP A 114 -2.64 -2.71 13.86
N MET A 115 -3.26 -2.11 12.83
CA MET A 115 -3.44 -0.66 12.72
C MET A 115 -4.33 -0.11 13.84
N ALA A 116 -5.43 -0.80 14.18
CA ALA A 116 -6.32 -0.39 15.25
C ALA A 116 -5.64 -0.47 16.63
N SER A 117 -4.75 -1.44 16.84
CA SER A 117 -3.96 -1.56 18.06
C SER A 117 -2.84 -0.52 18.14
N GLU A 118 -2.26 -0.10 17.01
CA GLU A 118 -1.25 0.97 16.96
C GLU A 118 -1.86 2.35 17.26
N LYS A 119 -3.15 2.52 16.93
CA LYS A 119 -3.93 3.75 17.14
C LYS A 119 -4.78 3.77 18.40
N ASP A 120 -4.57 2.81 19.31
CA ASP A 120 -5.32 2.66 20.56
C ASP A 120 -6.86 2.58 20.38
N ILE A 121 -7.35 2.25 19.18
CA ILE A 121 -8.78 1.99 18.90
C ILE A 121 -9.17 0.63 19.50
N VAL A 122 -8.27 -0.35 19.37
CA VAL A 122 -8.38 -1.66 20.04
C VAL A 122 -7.36 -1.70 21.16
N ASN A 123 -7.84 -1.86 22.39
CA ASN A 123 -7.01 -1.94 23.58
C ASN A 123 -6.34 -3.31 23.67
N LYS A 124 -5.00 -3.32 23.69
CA LYS A 124 -4.20 -4.53 23.86
C LYS A 124 -3.68 -4.64 25.29
N SER A 125 -4.34 -5.46 26.11
CA SER A 125 -3.93 -5.77 27.47
C SER A 125 -3.09 -7.06 27.48
N GLY A 126 -1.79 -6.92 27.24
CA GLY A 126 -0.86 -8.04 27.10
C GLY A 126 -1.17 -8.88 25.86
N ALA A 127 -1.71 -10.08 26.05
CA ALA A 127 -2.13 -10.97 24.97
C ALA A 127 -3.62 -10.80 24.58
N TRP A 128 -4.40 -9.99 25.30
CA TRP A 128 -5.83 -9.82 25.07
C TRP A 128 -6.13 -8.58 24.24
N TYR A 129 -7.04 -8.72 23.26
CA TYR A 129 -7.58 -7.62 22.47
C TYR A 129 -9.00 -7.31 22.93
N ALA A 130 -9.28 -6.05 23.19
CA ALA A 130 -10.60 -5.56 23.59
C ALA A 130 -10.99 -4.31 22.82
N TYR A 131 -12.27 -4.21 22.45
CA TYR A 131 -12.83 -3.07 21.75
C TYR A 131 -14.09 -2.59 22.48
N LYS A 132 -14.14 -1.30 22.84
CA LYS A 132 -15.24 -0.70 23.61
C LYS A 132 -15.68 -1.48 24.87
N GLY A 133 -14.73 -2.17 25.52
CA GLY A 133 -15.00 -2.99 26.71
C GLY A 133 -15.38 -4.44 26.42
N GLU A 134 -15.69 -4.81 25.17
CA GLU A 134 -15.90 -6.19 24.75
C GLU A 134 -14.58 -6.88 24.44
N ARG A 135 -14.42 -8.13 24.87
CA ARG A 135 -13.21 -8.92 24.61
C ARG A 135 -13.32 -9.61 23.26
N ILE A 136 -12.52 -9.16 22.29
CA ILE A 136 -12.45 -9.72 20.94
C ILE A 136 -11.78 -11.10 20.97
N GLY A 137 -10.69 -11.25 21.75
CA GLY A 137 -10.02 -12.54 21.89
C GLY A 137 -8.61 -12.46 22.48
N GLN A 138 -8.07 -13.64 22.79
CA GLN A 138 -6.69 -13.81 23.22
C GLN A 138 -5.81 -14.13 22.01
N GLY A 139 -4.84 -13.25 21.74
CA GLY A 139 -3.93 -13.39 20.62
C GLY A 139 -4.52 -12.89 19.30
N ARG A 140 -3.61 -12.62 18.36
CA ARG A 140 -3.93 -12.00 17.07
C ARG A 140 -4.80 -12.89 16.17
N GLU A 141 -4.52 -14.19 16.14
CA GLU A 141 -5.28 -15.14 15.31
C GLU A 141 -6.74 -15.29 15.76
N ASN A 142 -6.98 -15.33 17.07
CA ASN A 142 -8.36 -15.40 17.58
C ASN A 142 -9.11 -14.08 17.37
N ALA A 143 -8.43 -12.93 17.54
CA ALA A 143 -9.02 -11.64 17.22
C ALA A 143 -9.41 -11.54 15.73
N LYS A 144 -8.57 -12.08 14.83
CA LYS A 144 -8.87 -12.16 13.39
C LYS A 144 -10.11 -13.00 13.11
N LYS A 145 -10.23 -14.17 13.74
CA LYS A 145 -11.41 -15.04 13.59
C LYS A 145 -12.69 -14.36 14.07
N PHE A 146 -12.63 -13.70 15.23
CA PHE A 146 -13.78 -12.97 15.77
C PHE A 146 -14.26 -11.86 14.83
N LEU A 147 -13.35 -11.05 14.27
CA LEU A 147 -13.72 -10.00 13.31
C LEU A 147 -14.17 -10.53 11.94
N LEU A 148 -13.82 -11.78 11.59
CA LEU A 148 -14.36 -12.45 10.40
C LEU A 148 -15.82 -12.88 10.65
N GLU A 149 -16.14 -13.31 11.86
CA GLU A 149 -17.49 -13.72 12.27
C GLU A 149 -18.42 -12.50 12.51
N GLN A 150 -17.86 -11.35 12.88
CA GLN A 150 -18.60 -10.11 13.17
C GLN A 150 -18.29 -8.99 12.16
N PRO A 151 -18.90 -9.01 10.95
CA PRO A 151 -18.61 -8.05 9.89
C PRO A 151 -19.01 -6.61 10.24
N GLU A 152 -20.03 -6.40 11.07
CA GLU A 152 -20.46 -5.06 11.51
C GLU A 152 -19.39 -4.37 12.35
N MET A 153 -18.85 -5.08 13.34
CA MET A 153 -17.77 -4.58 14.18
C MET A 153 -16.49 -4.33 13.37
N ARG A 154 -16.17 -5.22 12.42
CA ARG A 154 -15.05 -5.03 11.49
C ARG A 154 -15.19 -3.73 10.69
N ALA A 155 -16.36 -3.47 10.11
CA ALA A 155 -16.59 -2.28 9.30
C ALA A 155 -16.50 -0.99 10.13
N GLU A 156 -16.99 -1.04 11.38
CA GLU A 156 -16.86 0.09 12.30
C GLU A 156 -15.38 0.39 12.63
N ILE A 157 -14.61 -0.63 13.01
CA ILE A 157 -13.17 -0.46 13.31
C ILE A 157 -12.42 0.01 12.07
N GLU A 158 -12.72 -0.54 10.89
CA GLU A 158 -12.09 -0.12 9.64
C GLU A 158 -12.34 1.35 9.35
N LYS A 159 -13.57 1.84 9.57
CA LYS A 159 -13.91 3.25 9.38
C LYS A 159 -13.14 4.15 10.35
N LEU A 160 -13.11 3.79 11.64
CA LEU A 160 -12.36 4.55 12.65
C LEU A 160 -10.87 4.60 12.33
N VAL A 161 -10.28 3.48 11.91
CA VAL A 161 -8.88 3.43 11.47
C VAL A 161 -8.65 4.34 10.26
N ARG A 162 -9.50 4.27 9.23
CA ARG A 162 -9.37 5.13 8.04
C ARG A 162 -9.49 6.61 8.37
N ASP A 163 -10.41 6.98 9.25
CA ASP A 163 -10.61 8.36 9.70
C ASP A 163 -9.35 8.87 10.44
N GLU A 164 -8.78 8.06 11.33
CA GLU A 164 -7.56 8.37 12.09
C GLU A 164 -6.32 8.56 11.19
N TYR A 165 -6.20 7.77 10.11
CA TYR A 165 -5.14 7.95 9.11
C TYR A 165 -5.46 9.05 8.07
N GLY A 166 -6.63 9.69 8.16
CA GLY A 166 -7.07 10.76 7.25
C GLY A 166 -7.36 10.27 5.83
N ILE A 167 -7.69 8.99 5.67
CA ILE A 167 -8.04 8.32 4.41
C ILE A 167 -9.57 8.12 4.30
N GLY A 168 -10.32 8.47 5.35
CA GLY A 168 -11.78 8.43 5.35
C GLY A 168 -12.43 9.41 4.36
N ASP A 169 -13.64 9.06 3.90
CA ASP A 169 -14.40 9.79 2.88
C ASP A 169 -14.56 11.29 3.14
N LYS A 170 -14.45 11.74 4.40
CA LYS A 170 -14.56 13.16 4.75
C LYS A 170 -13.53 14.03 4.04
N LYS A 171 -12.27 13.58 3.93
CA LYS A 171 -11.23 14.37 3.23
C LYS A 171 -11.38 14.35 1.72
N ALA A 172 -11.84 13.24 1.15
CA ALA A 172 -12.12 13.16 -0.29
C ALA A 172 -13.30 14.07 -0.67
N VAL A 173 -14.33 14.15 0.18
CA VAL A 173 -15.48 15.04 0.00
C VAL A 173 -15.10 16.51 0.25
N GLU A 174 -14.27 16.81 1.25
CA GLU A 174 -13.77 18.17 1.51
C GLU A 174 -12.90 18.70 0.36
N ILE A 175 -11.98 17.89 -0.18
CA ILE A 175 -11.13 18.30 -1.33
C ILE A 175 -11.99 18.52 -2.60
N ILE A 176 -12.99 17.67 -2.86
CA ILE A 176 -13.89 17.84 -4.00
C ILE A 176 -14.81 19.05 -3.81
N ALA A 177 -15.16 19.41 -2.56
CA ALA A 177 -15.94 20.59 -2.23
C ALA A 177 -15.11 21.87 -2.43
N GLU A 178 -13.87 21.91 -1.93
CA GLU A 178 -12.94 23.04 -2.12
C GLU A 178 -12.64 23.28 -3.62
N GLU A 179 -12.37 22.22 -4.40
CA GLU A 179 -12.16 22.35 -5.87
C GLU A 179 -13.42 22.84 -6.60
N LYS A 180 -14.61 22.55 -6.10
CA LYS A 180 -15.88 23.03 -6.69
C LYS A 180 -16.14 24.49 -6.35
N ASP A 181 -15.90 24.89 -5.10
CA ASP A 181 -16.12 26.27 -4.67
C ASP A 181 -15.14 27.22 -5.37
N GLU A 182 -13.86 26.86 -5.52
CA GLU A 182 -12.89 27.65 -6.31
C GLU A 182 -13.28 27.77 -7.79
N MET A 183 -13.86 26.72 -8.39
CA MET A 183 -14.34 26.79 -9.78
C MET A 183 -15.56 27.70 -9.93
N ILE A 184 -16.50 27.68 -8.97
CA ILE A 184 -17.69 28.55 -8.99
C ILE A 184 -17.27 30.02 -8.83
N GLU A 185 -16.38 30.30 -7.88
CA GLU A 185 -15.85 31.65 -7.63
C GLU A 185 -15.11 32.20 -8.87
N SER A 186 -14.37 31.35 -9.58
CA SER A 186 -13.67 31.75 -10.81
C SER A 186 -14.60 32.02 -12.00
N ILE A 187 -15.80 31.43 -12.01
CA ILE A 187 -16.82 31.64 -13.05
C ILE A 187 -17.57 32.95 -12.78
N ASP A 188 -17.94 33.21 -11.52
CA ASP A 188 -18.64 34.43 -11.13
C ASP A 188 -17.78 35.69 -11.31
N LEU A 189 -16.45 35.57 -11.19
CA LEU A 189 -15.47 36.66 -11.44
C LEU A 189 -15.25 37.00 -12.93
N LEU A 190 -15.72 36.16 -13.86
CA LEU A 190 -15.61 36.39 -15.30
C LEU A 190 -16.88 37.01 -15.92
N ASP A 191 -17.98 37.02 -15.16
CA ASP A 191 -19.30 37.52 -15.58
C ASP A 191 -19.64 38.94 -15.03
N GLU A 192 -18.72 39.59 -14.30
CA GLU A 192 -18.73 41.04 -13.94
C GLU A 192 -17.77 41.87 -14.80
#